data_AF-A0A928NIV1-F1
#
_entry.id   AF-A0A928NIV1-F1
#
_cell.length_a   1.000
_cell.length_b   1.000
_cell.length_c   1.000
_cell.angle_alpha   90.00
_cell.angle_beta   90.00
_cell.angle_gamma   90.00
#
_symmetry.space_group_name_H-M   'P 1'
#
loop_
_entity.id
_entity.type
_entity.pdbx_description
1 polymer ?
#
loop_
_entity_poly.entity_id
_entity_poly.type
_entity_poly.pdbx_seq_one_letter_code
_entity_poly.pdbx_strand_id
1 'polypeptide(L)' 'KNLFDMGVSPEQIAVMASTNPAFVCGCNDRGRLETGCRADVVILDHEFNIKAVFVKGIQVK' A
#
# COMPACT_ATOMS: atom_id res chain seq x y z
N LYS A 1 -8.01 4.82 16.61
CA LYS A 1 -6.58 5.12 16.37
C LYS A 1 -6.08 4.19 15.29
N ASN A 2 -5.45 4.73 14.25
CA ASN A 2 -4.75 3.93 13.25
C ASN A 2 -3.27 3.73 13.69
N LEU A 3 -2.49 2.94 12.94
CA LEU A 3 -1.08 2.67 13.26
C LEU A 3 -0.19 3.92 13.13
N PHE A 4 -0.55 4.85 12.25
CA PHE A 4 0.16 6.10 12.07
C PHE A 4 0.04 7.00 13.30
N ASP A 5 -1.17 7.13 13.87
CA ASP A 5 -1.43 7.85 15.14
C ASP A 5 -0.70 7.21 16.34
N MET A 6 -0.27 5.96 16.20
CA MET A 6 0.48 5.20 17.20
C MET A 6 2.00 5.30 17.01
N GLY A 7 2.48 6.07 16.03
CA GLY A 7 3.90 6.32 15.79
C GLY A 7 4.62 5.22 15.01
N VAL A 8 3.89 4.31 14.36
CA VAL A 8 4.49 3.29 13.48
C VAL A 8 4.96 3.97 12.19
N SER A 9 6.14 3.59 11.69
CA SER A 9 6.69 4.23 10.49
C SER A 9 5.87 3.92 9.23
N PRO A 10 5.85 4.81 8.21
CA PRO A 10 5.16 4.54 6.96
C PRO A 10 5.61 3.25 6.25
N GLU A 11 6.90 2.92 6.30
CA GLU A 11 7.45 1.70 5.72
C GLU A 11 6.91 0.45 6.40
N GLN A 12 6.85 0.46 7.74
CA GLN A 12 6.27 -0.63 8.52
C GLN A 12 4.76 -0.77 8.24
N ILE A 13 4.03 0.35 8.17
CA ILE A 13 2.60 0.34 7.81
C ILE A 13 2.39 -0.26 6.43
N ALA A 14 3.20 0.11 5.42
CA ALA A 14 3.11 -0.45 4.08
C ALA A 14 3.35 -1.96 4.05
N VAL A 15 4.35 -2.45 4.81
CA VAL A 15 4.60 -3.89 4.95
C VAL A 15 3.44 -4.61 5.63
N MET A 16 2.90 -4.06 6.72
CA MET A 16 1.79 -4.64 7.48
C MET A 16 0.48 -4.67 6.69
N ALA A 17 0.21 -3.62 5.90
CA ALA A 17 -1.03 -3.46 5.17
C ALA A 17 -1.02 -4.07 3.75
N SER A 18 0.15 -4.35 3.19
CA SER A 18 0.30 -4.73 1.78
C SER A 18 1.19 -5.97 1.60
N THR A 19 2.48 -5.87 1.91
CA THR A 19 3.46 -6.94 1.66
C THR A 19 3.12 -8.24 2.41
N ASN A 20 2.87 -8.15 3.71
CA ASN A 20 2.59 -9.33 4.54
C ASN A 20 1.27 -10.01 4.16
N PRO A 21 0.14 -9.29 4.00
CA PRO A 21 -1.09 -9.91 3.48
C PRO A 21 -0.91 -10.57 2.12
N ALA A 22 -0.22 -9.92 1.17
CA ALA A 22 0.02 -10.50 -0.15
C ALA A 22 0.84 -11.80 -0.06
N PHE A 23 1.87 -11.83 0.78
CA PHE A 23 2.67 -13.02 1.04
C PHE A 23 1.83 -14.17 1.64
N VAL A 24 1.08 -13.89 2.72
CA VAL A 24 0.23 -14.90 3.38
C VAL A 24 -0.85 -15.45 2.44
N CYS A 25 -1.40 -14.62 1.56
CA CYS A 25 -2.38 -15.03 0.57
C CYS A 25 -1.76 -15.69 -0.69
N GLY A 26 -0.44 -15.87 -0.76
CA GLY A 26 0.26 -16.42 -1.94
C GLY A 26 0.17 -15.52 -3.19
N CYS A 27 -0.14 -14.24 -3.02
CA CYS A 27 -0.23 -13.27 -4.09
C CYS A 27 1.17 -12.73 -4.43
N ASN A 28 1.84 -13.37 -5.38
CA ASN A 28 3.18 -12.97 -5.79
C ASN A 28 3.21 -11.73 -6.69
N ASP A 29 2.06 -11.31 -7.22
CA ASP A 29 1.91 -10.24 -8.21
C ASP A 29 1.55 -8.88 -7.63
N ARG A 30 1.50 -8.70 -6.30
CA ARG A 30 1.16 -7.43 -5.66
C ARG A 30 1.73 -7.32 -4.25
N GLY A 31 1.42 -6.22 -3.59
CA GLY A 31 1.85 -5.96 -2.22
C GLY A 31 3.18 -5.21 -2.12
N ARG A 32 3.84 -4.95 -3.26
CA ARG A 32 5.16 -4.34 -3.36
C ARG A 32 5.18 -3.33 -4.50
N LEU A 33 5.97 -2.27 -4.34
CA LEU A 33 6.20 -1.28 -5.38
C LEU A 33 7.47 -1.65 -6.17
N GLU A 34 7.34 -2.67 -7.02
CA GLU A 34 8.43 -3.27 -7.78
C GLU A 34 7.98 -3.57 -9.21
N THR A 35 8.89 -3.48 -10.18
CA THR A 35 8.61 -3.85 -11.57
C THR A 35 8.11 -5.30 -11.67
N GLY A 36 7.04 -5.52 -12.43
CA GLY A 36 6.40 -6.84 -12.57
C GLY A 36 5.24 -7.09 -11.59
N CYS A 37 5.09 -6.26 -10.55
CA CYS A 37 3.88 -6.26 -9.72
C CYS A 37 2.75 -5.47 -10.40
N ARG A 38 1.51 -5.77 -10.01
CA ARG A 38 0.33 -4.96 -10.36
C ARG A 38 0.51 -3.55 -9.83
N ALA A 39 0.14 -2.58 -10.65
CA ALA A 39 0.06 -1.18 -10.27
C ALA A 39 -1.22 -0.90 -9.43
N ASP A 40 -1.37 -1.61 -8.31
CA ASP A 40 -2.34 -1.34 -7.26
C ASP A 40 -1.65 -0.43 -6.23
N VAL A 41 -1.86 0.89 -6.35
CA VAL A 41 -1.08 1.91 -5.61
C VAL A 41 -2.02 2.95 -5.00
N VAL A 42 -1.75 3.35 -3.76
CA VAL A 42 -2.39 4.50 -3.11
C VAL A 42 -1.35 5.57 -2.87
N ILE A 43 -1.66 6.80 -3.26
CA ILE A 43 -0.83 7.98 -2.98
C ILE A 43 -1.43 8.70 -1.78
N LEU A 44 -0.60 8.92 -0.76
CA LEU A 44 -0.95 9.59 0.49
C LEU A 44 -0.12 10.85 0.68
N ASP A 45 -0.65 11.85 1.36
CA ASP A 45 0.17 12.95 1.89
C ASP A 45 0.79 12.60 3.27
N HIS A 46 1.53 13.55 3.84
CA HIS A 46 2.21 13.39 5.13
C HIS A 46 1.25 13.17 6.31
N GLU A 47 -0.04 13.46 6.15
CA GLU A 47 -1.09 13.23 7.14
C GLU A 47 -1.89 11.95 6.84
N PHE A 48 -1.42 11.11 5.91
CA PHE A 48 -2.07 9.88 5.46
C PHE A 48 -3.45 10.12 4.79
N ASN A 49 -3.73 11.33 4.31
CA ASN A 49 -4.93 11.56 3.49
C ASN A 49 -4.71 11.03 2.07
N ILE A 50 -5.75 10.45 1.48
CA ILE A 50 -5.71 9.91 0.11
C ILE A 50 -5.65 11.05 -0.91
N LYS A 51 -4.59 11.07 -1.72
CA LYS A 51 -4.46 11.93 -2.90
C LYS A 51 -4.91 11.25 -4.19
N ALA A 52 -4.64 9.96 -4.32
CA ALA A 52 -5.06 9.16 -5.48
C ALA A 52 -5.08 7.66 -5.16
N VAL A 53 -5.89 6.91 -5.91
CA VAL A 53 -5.92 5.44 -5.87
C VAL A 53 -5.85 4.91 -7.30
N PHE A 54 -4.91 3.99 -7.52
CA PHE A 54 -4.73 3.27 -8.77
C PHE A 54 -5.04 1.79 -8.56
N VAL A 55 -5.83 1.21 -9.45
CA VAL A 55 -6.11 -0.23 -9.51
C VAL A 55 -5.68 -0.73 -10.87
N LYS A 56 -4.71 -1.65 -10.91
CA LYS A 56 -4.08 -2.16 -12.13
C LYS A 56 -3.62 -1.04 -13.08
N GLY A 57 -3.12 0.05 -12.53
CA GLY A 57 -2.63 1.22 -13.28
C GLY A 57 -3.71 2.22 -13.71
N ILE A 58 -4.99 1.95 -13.43
CA ILE A 58 -6.10 2.89 -13.71
C ILE A 58 -6.40 3.69 -12.46
N GLN A 59 -6.37 5.01 -12.56
CA GLN A 59 -6.79 5.88 -11.47
C GLN A 59 -8.31 5.78 -11.27
N VAL A 60 -8.72 5.42 -10.06
CA VAL A 60 -10.14 5.29 -9.66
C VAL A 60 -10.56 6.33 -8.61
N LYS A 61 -9.59 7.02 -8.00
CA LYS A 61 -9.79 8.14 -7.08
C LYS A 61 -8.62 9.11 -7.15
#